data_AF-A0AAV5CWQ9-F1
#
_entry.id   AF-A0AAV5CWQ9-F1
#
_cell.length_a   1.000
_cell.length_b   1.000
_cell.length_c   1.000
_cell.angle_alpha   90.00
_cell.angle_beta   90.00
_cell.angle_gamma   90.00
#
_symmetry.space_group_name_H-M   'P 1'
#
loop_
_entity.id
_entity.type
_entity.pdbx_description
1 polymer ?
#
loop_
_entity_poly.entity_id
_entity_poly.type
_entity_poly.pdbx_seq_one_letter_code
_entity_poly.pdbx_strand_id
1 'polypeptide(L)'
;MLTMPTYCYPDRETCEFHQPHRMMQIYALKLAKIPTGVRSVQLYGYIAVRDERNSLLNYIVNHTRDAPITLQQGSFIEMTGPKRGISMCCSVLIEFDMRIKKAGREEDDLQLID
;
A
#
# COMPACT_ATOMS: atom_id res chain seq x y z
N MET A 1 -3.16 -11.13 13.05
CA MET A 1 -2.28 -10.69 14.13
C MET A 1 -2.25 -9.17 14.13
N LEU A 2 -2.85 -8.55 15.14
CA LEU A 2 -2.70 -7.11 15.38
C LEU A 2 -1.26 -6.88 15.80
N THR A 3 -0.58 -5.90 15.19
CA THR A 3 0.81 -5.61 15.55
C THR A 3 0.88 -5.17 17.00
N MET A 4 1.72 -5.83 17.79
CA MET A 4 1.90 -5.49 19.19
C MET A 4 2.18 -3.99 19.36
N PRO A 5 1.61 -3.35 20.38
CA PRO A 5 1.86 -1.94 20.68
C PRO A 5 3.36 -1.69 20.87
N THR A 6 3.90 -0.62 20.28
CA THR A 6 5.28 -0.17 20.50
C THR A 6 5.30 1.05 21.43
N TYR A 7 6.49 1.39 21.95
CA TYR A 7 6.71 2.57 22.78
C TYR A 7 5.94 2.56 24.12
N CYS A 8 5.84 1.37 24.74
CA CYS A 8 5.40 1.23 26.13
C CYS A 8 6.45 1.73 27.11
N TYR A 9 6.00 2.38 28.18
CA TYR A 9 6.81 2.77 29.32
C TYR A 9 6.23 2.18 30.64
N PRO A 10 7.09 1.74 31.59
CA PRO A 10 8.56 1.67 31.46
C PRO A 10 9.01 0.55 30.51
N ASP A 11 8.23 -0.50 30.37
CA ASP A 11 8.52 -1.63 29.49
C ASP A 11 7.25 -2.30 28.95
N ARG A 12 7.43 -3.37 28.17
CA ARG A 12 6.33 -4.09 27.50
C ARG A 12 5.51 -4.97 28.44
N GLU A 13 6.06 -5.40 29.56
CA GLU A 13 5.40 -6.29 30.52
C GLU A 13 4.53 -5.48 31.49
N THR A 14 4.96 -4.27 31.83
CA THR A 14 4.32 -3.39 32.82
C THR A 14 3.85 -2.06 32.21
N CYS A 15 3.30 -2.11 31.00
CA CYS A 15 2.97 -0.91 30.23
C CYS A 15 1.91 -0.03 30.91
N GLU A 16 2.29 1.20 31.28
CA GLU A 16 1.39 2.18 31.88
C GLU A 16 0.89 3.21 30.86
N PHE A 17 1.74 3.58 29.90
CA PHE A 17 1.35 4.48 28.82
C PHE A 17 2.17 4.24 27.55
N HIS A 18 1.62 4.73 26.43
CA HIS A 18 2.29 4.76 25.14
C HIS A 18 2.70 6.18 24.79
N GLN A 19 3.97 6.37 24.42
CA GLN A 19 4.40 7.67 23.93
C GLN A 19 3.81 7.93 22.52
N PRO A 20 3.26 9.14 22.27
CA PRO A 20 2.81 9.52 20.93
C PRO A 20 3.95 9.41 19.93
N HIS A 21 3.64 8.91 18.73
CA HIS A 21 4.62 8.72 17.67
C HIS A 21 4.12 9.32 16.36
N ARG A 22 5.05 9.81 15.53
CA ARG A 22 4.70 10.31 14.19
C ARG A 22 4.35 9.12 13.31
N MET A 23 3.19 9.18 12.67
CA MET A 23 2.64 8.12 11.83
C MET A 23 2.25 8.69 10.48
N MET A 24 2.43 7.89 9.44
CA MET A 24 1.96 8.18 8.08
C MET A 24 0.73 7.33 7.76
N GLN A 25 -0.25 7.94 7.08
CA GLN A 25 -1.41 7.25 6.56
C GLN A 25 -1.61 7.61 5.08
N ILE A 26 -1.92 6.60 4.28
CA ILE A 26 -2.33 6.74 2.88
C ILE A 26 -3.83 6.48 2.85
N TYR A 27 -4.61 7.50 2.47
CA TYR A 27 -6.07 7.43 2.46
C TYR A 27 -6.61 6.89 1.15
N ALA A 28 -6.04 7.36 0.04
CA ALA A 28 -6.51 7.01 -1.29
C ALA A 28 -5.35 7.03 -2.29
N LEU A 29 -5.45 6.19 -3.31
CA LEU A 29 -4.55 6.20 -4.46
C LEU A 29 -5.35 6.46 -5.73
N LYS A 30 -4.81 7.30 -6.61
CA LYS A 30 -5.42 7.61 -7.90
C LYS A 30 -4.46 7.28 -9.03
N LEU A 31 -4.95 6.54 -10.02
CA LEU A 31 -4.19 6.34 -11.25
C LEU A 31 -4.18 7.65 -12.05
N ALA A 32 -3.00 8.23 -12.25
CA ALA A 32 -2.85 9.57 -12.83
C ALA A 32 -3.31 9.63 -14.29
N LYS A 33 -3.00 8.60 -15.08
CA LYS A 33 -3.40 8.48 -16.48
C LYS A 33 -3.93 7.08 -16.75
N ILE A 34 -5.07 7.02 -17.41
CA ILE A 34 -5.64 5.79 -17.97
C ILE A 34 -5.49 5.87 -19.50
N PRO A 35 -5.16 4.77 -20.20
CA PRO A 35 -5.13 4.74 -21.65
C PRO A 35 -6.43 5.32 -22.26
N THR A 36 -6.27 6.21 -23.23
CA THR A 36 -7.38 6.93 -23.87
C THR A 36 -8.36 5.95 -24.53
N GLY A 37 -9.67 6.17 -24.31
CA GLY A 37 -10.73 5.32 -24.88
C GLY A 37 -11.14 4.13 -24.00
N VAL A 38 -10.48 3.91 -22.85
CA VAL A 38 -10.83 2.85 -21.90
C VAL A 38 -11.58 3.44 -20.70
N ARG A 39 -12.83 3.00 -20.46
CA ARG A 39 -13.65 3.46 -19.30
C ARG A 39 -13.18 2.90 -17.96
N SER A 40 -12.61 1.69 -17.97
CA SER A 40 -12.14 1.01 -16.77
C SER A 40 -10.94 0.12 -17.07
N VAL A 41 -10.00 0.05 -16.13
CA VAL A 41 -8.82 -0.81 -16.21
C VAL A 41 -8.79 -1.80 -15.06
N GLN A 42 -8.19 -2.96 -15.29
CA GLN A 42 -7.89 -3.93 -14.25
C GLN A 42 -6.44 -3.76 -13.82
N LEU A 43 -6.20 -3.44 -12.55
CA LEU A 43 -4.88 -3.30 -11.95
C LEU A 43 -4.55 -4.49 -11.07
N TYR A 44 -3.30 -4.90 -11.11
CA TYR A 44 -2.74 -5.88 -10.19
C TYR A 44 -1.29 -5.54 -9.87
N GLY A 45 -0.71 -6.27 -8.93
CA GLY A 45 0.62 -6.01 -8.38
C GLY A 45 0.53 -5.57 -6.92
N TYR A 46 1.58 -4.92 -6.45
CA TYR A 46 1.66 -4.47 -5.07
C TYR A 46 2.17 -3.03 -4.93
N ILE A 47 1.74 -2.42 -3.84
CA ILE A 47 2.34 -1.22 -3.27
C ILE A 47 2.58 -1.53 -1.80
N ALA A 48 3.79 -1.31 -1.35
CA ALA A 48 4.23 -1.61 -0.02
C ALA A 48 5.04 -0.46 0.56
N VAL A 49 4.97 -0.33 1.87
CA VAL A 49 5.68 0.70 2.61
C VAL A 49 6.74 0.05 3.49
N ARG A 50 7.94 0.62 3.52
CA ARG A 50 9.01 0.25 4.44
C ARG A 50 9.29 1.44 5.36
N ASP A 51 9.28 1.16 6.66
CA ASP A 51 9.65 2.11 7.71
C ASP A 51 10.75 1.50 8.60
N GLU A 52 11.28 2.31 9.51
CA GLU A 52 12.31 1.88 10.47
C GLU A 52 11.84 0.75 11.42
N ARG A 53 10.53 0.54 11.55
CA ARG A 53 9.95 -0.38 12.52
C ARG A 53 10.14 -1.83 12.08
N ASN A 54 10.09 -2.08 10.78
CA ASN A 54 10.36 -3.38 10.20
C ASN A 54 10.78 -3.23 8.73
N SER A 55 11.95 -3.77 8.39
CA SER A 55 12.46 -3.78 7.01
C SER A 55 11.61 -4.62 6.05
N LEU A 56 10.66 -5.43 6.54
CA LEU A 56 9.72 -6.19 5.70
C LEU A 56 8.63 -5.31 5.08
N LEU A 57 8.12 -5.76 3.93
CA LEU A 57 7.07 -5.08 3.16
C LEU A 57 5.75 -4.98 3.95
N ASN A 58 5.33 -3.76 4.25
CA ASN A 58 3.98 -3.48 4.74
C ASN A 58 3.07 -3.17 3.54
N TYR A 59 2.47 -4.21 2.97
CA TYR A 59 1.58 -4.08 1.83
C TYR A 59 0.35 -3.23 2.17
N ILE A 60 0.12 -2.21 1.34
CA ILE A 60 -1.10 -1.42 1.35
C ILE A 60 -2.00 -1.82 0.18
N VAL A 61 -1.41 -2.16 -0.97
CA VAL A 61 -2.10 -2.79 -2.10
C VAL A 61 -1.40 -4.11 -2.40
N ASN A 62 -2.16 -5.19 -2.58
CA ASN A 62 -1.63 -6.49 -2.97
C ASN A 62 -2.72 -7.29 -3.69
N HIS A 63 -2.73 -7.21 -5.02
CA HIS A 63 -3.65 -7.93 -5.88
C HIS A 63 -2.89 -8.82 -6.86
N THR A 64 -3.31 -10.06 -7.00
CA THR A 64 -2.75 -10.95 -8.01
C THR A 64 -3.38 -10.66 -9.36
N ARG A 65 -2.72 -11.12 -10.44
CA ARG A 65 -3.26 -11.00 -11.80
C ARG A 65 -4.62 -11.69 -11.97
N ASP A 66 -4.86 -12.76 -11.21
CA ASP A 66 -6.11 -13.54 -11.24
C ASP A 66 -7.23 -12.87 -10.44
N ALA A 67 -6.89 -12.03 -9.46
CA ALA A 67 -7.83 -11.25 -8.66
C ALA A 67 -7.50 -9.74 -8.69
N PRO A 68 -7.57 -9.10 -9.88
CA PRO A 68 -7.22 -7.69 -10.05
C PRO A 68 -8.32 -6.78 -9.48
N ILE A 69 -7.95 -5.54 -9.16
CA ILE A 69 -8.90 -4.48 -8.84
C ILE A 69 -9.33 -3.75 -10.11
N THR A 70 -10.64 -3.53 -10.28
CA THR A 70 -11.17 -2.77 -11.42
C THR A 70 -11.34 -1.31 -11.04
N LEU A 71 -10.69 -0.41 -11.76
CA LEU A 71 -10.79 1.04 -11.56
C LEU A 71 -11.46 1.71 -12.75
N GLN A 72 -12.33 2.67 -12.45
CA GLN A 72 -12.92 3.55 -13.45
C GLN A 72 -12.08 4.82 -13.61
N GLN A 73 -12.25 5.50 -14.74
CA GLN A 73 -11.60 6.79 -14.92
C GLN A 73 -12.00 7.79 -13.84
N GLY A 74 -11.00 8.32 -13.12
CA GLY A 74 -11.20 9.27 -12.03
C GLY A 74 -11.54 8.64 -10.67
N SER A 75 -11.70 7.32 -10.58
CA SER A 75 -11.93 6.64 -9.30
C SER A 75 -10.65 6.55 -8.46
N PHE A 76 -10.84 6.40 -7.14
CA PHE A 76 -9.78 6.18 -6.17
C PHE A 76 -9.78 4.73 -5.68
N ILE A 77 -8.60 4.19 -5.39
CA ILE A 77 -8.46 3.04 -4.49
C ILE A 77 -8.54 3.61 -3.08
N GLU A 78 -9.69 3.45 -2.44
CA GLU A 78 -9.85 3.80 -1.02
C GLU A 78 -9.11 2.78 -0.15
N MET A 79 -8.26 3.27 0.73
CA MET A 79 -7.42 2.42 1.56
C MET A 79 -8.08 2.25 2.93
N THR A 80 -8.37 1.01 3.34
CA THR A 80 -8.90 0.69 4.67
C THR A 80 -7.82 0.75 5.78
N GLY A 81 -6.74 1.49 5.55
CA GLY A 81 -5.56 1.54 6.40
C GLY A 81 -4.56 0.40 6.16
N PRO A 82 -3.28 0.59 6.48
CA PRO A 82 -2.25 -0.42 6.29
C PRO A 82 -2.43 -1.59 7.29
N LYS A 83 -1.95 -2.79 6.93
CA LYS A 83 -1.95 -3.97 7.82
C LYS A 83 -1.24 -3.71 9.16
N ARG A 84 -0.30 -2.76 9.15
CA ARG A 84 0.44 -2.25 10.30
C ARG A 84 0.59 -0.73 10.18
N GLY A 85 0.54 0.00 11.29
CA GLY A 85 0.86 1.43 11.29
C GLY A 85 2.27 1.73 10.75
N ILE A 86 2.40 2.80 9.97
CA ILE A 86 3.65 3.24 9.33
C ILE A 86 4.29 4.33 10.20
N SER A 87 5.44 4.03 10.79
CA SER A 87 6.26 4.99 11.52
C SER A 87 6.86 6.02 10.57
N MET A 88 6.83 7.30 10.95
CA MET A 88 7.42 8.40 10.18
C MET A 88 8.47 9.18 11.01
N CYS A 89 9.17 8.52 11.94
CA CYS A 89 10.31 9.15 12.61
C CYS A 89 11.57 9.17 11.75
N CYS A 90 11.67 8.27 10.77
CA CYS A 90 12.65 8.32 9.69
C CYS A 90 11.97 8.34 8.32
N SER A 91 12.78 8.46 7.25
CA SER A 91 12.30 8.37 5.87
C SER A 91 11.53 7.07 5.64
N VAL A 92 10.33 7.22 5.08
CA VAL A 92 9.47 6.12 4.67
C VAL A 92 9.72 5.84 3.20
N LEU A 93 10.00 4.59 2.84
CA LEU A 93 10.15 4.16 1.45
C LEU A 93 8.84 3.54 0.95
N ILE A 94 8.44 3.92 -0.25
CA ILE A 94 7.31 3.31 -0.97
C ILE A 94 7.90 2.48 -2.10
N GLU A 95 7.61 1.18 -2.07
CA GLU A 95 8.00 0.22 -3.09
C GLU A 95 6.75 -0.21 -3.83
N PHE A 96 6.81 -0.28 -5.16
CA PHE A 96 5.68 -0.69 -5.96
C PHE A 96 6.12 -1.44 -7.22
N ASP A 97 5.31 -2.42 -7.61
CA ASP A 97 5.29 -2.99 -8.95
C ASP A 97 3.82 -3.23 -9.29
N MET A 98 3.27 -2.37 -10.13
CA MET A 98 1.86 -2.34 -10.49
C MET A 98 1.71 -2.44 -12.00
N ARG A 99 0.68 -3.16 -12.45
CA ARG A 99 0.44 -3.42 -13.87
C ARG A 99 -1.03 -3.29 -14.23
N ILE A 100 -1.30 -2.82 -15.45
CA ILE A 100 -2.62 -2.88 -16.08
C ILE A 100 -2.71 -4.19 -16.85
N LYS A 101 -3.67 -5.03 -16.45
CA LYS A 101 -3.98 -6.29 -17.10
C LYS A 101 -4.57 -6.05 -18.49
N LYS A 102 -4.00 -6.69 -19.51
CA LYS A 102 -4.55 -6.80 -20.86
C LYS A 102 -5.20 -8.17 -21.07
N ALA A 103 -5.99 -8.27 -22.15
CA ALA A 103 -6.44 -9.56 -22.64
C ALA A 103 -5.22 -10.33 -23.18
N GLY A 104 -4.95 -11.52 -22.64
CA GLY A 104 -3.82 -12.35 -23.06
C GLY A 104 -2.84 -12.64 -21.94
N ARG A 105 -1.55 -12.71 -22.31
CA ARG A 105 -0.46 -13.15 -21.44
C ARG A 105 0.04 -12.01 -20.58
N GLU A 106 0.70 -12.35 -19.48
CA GLU A 106 1.26 -11.36 -18.54
C GLU A 106 2.36 -10.49 -19.19
N GLU A 107 3.07 -11.01 -20.19
CA GLU A 107 4.08 -10.27 -20.95
C GLU A 107 3.51 -9.08 -21.74
N ASP A 108 2.20 -9.07 -22.01
CA ASP A 108 1.52 -8.00 -22.73
C ASP A 108 1.00 -6.88 -21.79
N ASP A 109 1.02 -7.12 -20.47
CA ASP A 109 0.48 -6.20 -19.48
C ASP A 109 1.34 -4.94 -19.37
N LEU A 110 0.69 -3.79 -19.11
CA LEU A 110 1.40 -2.51 -19.05
C LEU A 110 1.90 -2.26 -17.64
N GLN A 111 3.21 -2.16 -17.46
CA GLN A 111 3.79 -1.73 -16.19
C GLN A 111 3.51 -0.26 -15.95
N LEU A 112 3.06 0.05 -14.73
CA LEU A 112 2.96 1.42 -14.24
C LEU A 112 4.35 1.85 -13.76
N ILE A 113 4.84 2.92 -14.35
CA ILE A 113 6.07 3.61 -13.94
C ILE A 113 5.69 4.98 -13.37
N ASP A 114 6.55 5.52 -12.49
CA ASP A 114 6.48 6.90 -12.01
C ASP A 114 6.80 7.91 -13.13
#